data_AF-A0A9X4H0N8-F1
#
_entry.id   AF-A0A9X4H0N8-F1
#
_cell.length_a   1.000
_cell.length_b   1.000
_cell.length_c   1.000
_cell.angle_alpha   90.00
_cell.angle_beta   90.00
_cell.angle_gamma   90.00
#
_symmetry.space_group_name_H-M   'P 1'
#
loop_
_entity.id
_entity.type
_entity.pdbx_description
1 polymer ?
#
loop_
_entity_poly.entity_id
_entity_poly.type
_entity_poly.pdbx_seq_one_letter_code
_entity_poly.pdbx_strand_id
1 'polypeptide(L)' 'MLLTAEFFWRLFEATGSVRAYMLYRRLAIH' A
#
# COMPACT_ATOMS: atom_id res chain seq x y z
N MET A 1 4.59 4.21 -13.41
CA MET A 1 3.55 4.39 -12.37
C MET A 1 4.26 4.39 -11.03
N LEU A 2 4.32 5.53 -10.33
CA LEU A 2 4.85 5.56 -8.96
C LEU A 2 3.87 4.83 -8.05
N LEU A 3 4.34 3.85 -7.28
CA LEU A 3 3.56 3.22 -6.23
C LEU A 3 3.39 4.22 -5.08
N THR A 4 2.33 5.03 -5.13
CA THR A 4 2.04 6.07 -4.13
C THR A 4 1.20 5.52 -2.97
N ALA A 5 1.15 6.26 -1.87
CA ALA A 5 0.29 5.93 -0.72
C ALA A 5 -1.17 5.68 -1.12
N GLU A 6 -1.67 6.43 -2.11
CA GLU A 6 -3.04 6.31 -2.63
C GLU A 6 -3.31 4.95 -3.29
N PHE A 7 -2.33 4.39 -4.00
CA PHE A 7 -2.46 3.06 -4.59
C PHE A 7 -2.68 1.99 -3.50
N PHE A 8 -1.88 2.04 -2.43
CA PHE A 8 -2.00 1.07 -1.34
C PHE A 8 -3.24 1.29 -0.48
N TRP A 9 -3.70 2.54 -0.35
CA TRP A 9 -4.98 2.85 0.29
C TRP A 9 -6.14 2.19 -0.44
N ARG A 10 -6.25 2.40 -1.76
CA ARG A 10 -7.31 1.80 -2.58
C ARG A 10 -7.23 0.27 -2.62
N LEU A 11 -6.01 -0.28 -2.60
CA LEU A 11 -5.81 -1.74 -2.52
C LEU A 11 -6.30 -2.32 -1.18
N PHE A 12 -6.08 -1.61 -0.07
CA PHE A 12 -6.62 -1.98 1.23
C PHE A 12 -8.14 -1.92 1.24
N GLU A 13 -8.76 -0.84 0.75
CA GLU A 13 -10.22 -0.71 0.68
C GLU A 13 -10.87 -1.81 -0.16
N ALA A 14 -10.24 -2.20 -1.27
CA ALA A 14 -10.77 -3.24 -2.15
C ALA A 14 -10.62 -4.67 -1.59
N THR A 15 -9.64 -4.92 -0.71
CA THR A 15 -9.27 -6.29 -0.30
C THR A 15 -9.37 -6.56 1.21
N GLY A 16 -9.48 -5.51 2.04
CA GLY A 16 -9.33 -5.59 3.50
C GLY A 16 -7.93 -6.02 3.95
N SER A 17 -6.95 -6.12 3.04
CA SER A 17 -5.65 -6.72 3.34
C SER A 17 -4.69 -5.72 3.98
N VAL A 18 -4.47 -5.86 5.30
CA VAL A 18 -3.45 -5.11 6.05
C VAL A 18 -2.04 -5.28 5.48
N ARG A 19 -1.79 -6.38 4.74
CA ARG A 19 -0.50 -6.62 4.08
C ARG A 19 -0.16 -5.55 3.03
N ALA A 20 -1.15 -4.92 2.40
CA ALA A 20 -0.91 -3.84 1.44
C ALA A 20 -0.25 -2.62 2.11
N TYR A 21 -0.73 -2.23 3.28
CA TYR A 21 -0.15 -1.13 4.06
C TYR A 21 1.25 -1.48 4.59
N MET A 22 1.44 -2.70 5.07
CA MET A 22 2.77 -3.19 5.51
C MET A 22 3.80 -3.18 4.37
N LEU A 23 3.36 -3.52 3.15
CA LEU A 23 4.19 -3.52 1.95
C LEU A 23 4.57 -2.09 1.55
N TYR A 24 3.61 -1.16 1.52
CA TYR A 24 3.88 0.27 1.33
C TYR A 24 4.92 0.79 2.31
N ARG A 25 4.72 0.52 3.62
CA ARG A 25 5.67 0.90 4.66
C ARG A 25 7.08 0.37 4.44
N ARG A 26 7.21 -0.85 3.92
CA ARG A 26 8.52 -1.44 3.60
C ARG A 26 9.18 -0.77 2.39
N LEU A 27 8.39 -0.47 1.36
CA LEU A 27 8.86 0.15 0.13
C LEU A 27 9.17 1.64 0.27
N ALA A 28 8.49 2.35 1.19
CA ALA A 28 8.67 3.79 1.41
C ALA A 28 9.85 4.14 2.35
N ILE A 29 10.42 3.15 3.06
CA ILE A 29 11.53 3.32 4.01
C ILE A 29 12.88 2.94 3.36
N HIS A 30 12.90 2.56 2.08
CA HIS A 30 14.09 2.41 1.24
C HIS A 30 14.03 3.39 0.07
#